data_AF-A0A396IDE2-F1
#
_entry.id   AF-A0A396IDE2-F1
#
_cell.length_a   1.000
_cell.length_b   1.000
_cell.length_c   1.000
_cell.angle_alpha   90.00
_cell.angle_beta   90.00
_cell.angle_gamma   90.00
#
_symmetry.space_group_name_H-M   'P 1'
#
loop_
_entity.id
_entity.type
_entity.pdbx_description
1 polymer ?
#
loop_
_entity_poly.entity_id
_entity_poly.type
_entity_poly.pdbx_seq_one_letter_code
_entity_poly.pdbx_strand_id
1 'polypeptide(L)'
;MVAEKFVVDLNKPLVFQVGYLGEAYEEWVHQPIMSKESPRFFHSSFLEFFTRTVWWVVPIVWVPVASYFIYNSFRLGLPIPQITLFVLLGIFVWTLVEYLLHRFLFHVQTKSYWGNTFHFLFHGCHHKHPMDSLRLVLPPTAAVLFASPVFLFLHNNAFPYNILRICVIIFYIIFL
;
A
#
# COMPACT_ATOMS: atom_id res chain seq x y z
N MET A 1 21.04 16.46 -31.81
CA MET A 1 21.02 15.00 -31.65
C MET A 1 19.79 14.66 -30.83
N VAL A 2 18.80 13.97 -31.41
CA VAL A 2 17.64 13.50 -30.66
C VAL A 2 18.15 12.36 -29.79
N ALA A 3 18.13 12.53 -28.46
CA ALA A 3 18.49 11.45 -27.56
C ALA A 3 17.59 10.23 -27.86
N GLU A 4 18.16 9.06 -28.05
CA GLU A 4 17.38 7.83 -28.22
C GLU A 4 16.45 7.65 -27.01
N LYS A 5 15.17 7.37 -27.28
CA LYS A 5 14.21 7.07 -26.21
C LYS A 5 14.63 5.78 -25.53
N PHE A 6 14.77 5.80 -24.20
CA PHE A 6 15.06 4.61 -23.42
C PHE A 6 13.96 3.54 -23.60
N VAL A 7 14.36 2.29 -23.78
CA VAL A 7 13.45 1.15 -23.93
C VAL A 7 13.63 0.20 -22.75
N VAL A 8 12.54 -0.14 -22.07
CA VAL A 8 12.55 -1.10 -20.95
C VAL A 8 12.75 -2.51 -21.49
N ASP A 9 13.75 -3.21 -20.95
CA ASP A 9 14.00 -4.63 -21.21
C ASP A 9 13.21 -5.48 -20.20
N LEU A 10 12.13 -6.10 -20.65
CA LEU A 10 11.24 -6.91 -19.82
C LEU A 10 11.89 -8.20 -19.30
N ASN A 11 13.04 -8.62 -19.85
CA ASN A 11 13.79 -9.77 -19.37
C ASN A 11 14.74 -9.43 -18.21
N LYS A 12 14.81 -8.14 -17.83
CA LYS A 12 15.64 -7.64 -16.73
C LYS A 12 14.78 -7.05 -15.60
N PRO A 13 15.34 -6.91 -14.38
CA PRO A 13 14.65 -6.29 -13.26
C PRO A 13 14.14 -4.88 -13.59
N LEU A 14 12.85 -4.64 -13.36
CA LEU A 14 12.14 -3.47 -13.90
C LEU A 14 12.33 -2.17 -13.09
N VAL A 15 12.44 -2.28 -11.75
CA VAL A 15 12.23 -1.13 -10.84
C VAL A 15 13.16 0.04 -11.13
N PHE A 16 14.44 -0.22 -11.41
CA PHE A 16 15.41 0.84 -11.69
C PHE A 16 15.51 1.22 -13.18
N GLN A 17 14.86 0.45 -14.08
CA GLN A 17 14.78 0.78 -15.50
C GLN A 17 13.73 1.88 -15.76
N VAL A 18 12.56 1.80 -15.10
CA VAL A 18 11.42 2.70 -15.36
C VAL A 18 11.73 4.17 -15.04
N GLY A 19 12.69 4.43 -14.15
CA GLY A 19 13.17 5.78 -13.88
C GLY A 19 13.77 6.48 -15.12
N TYR A 20 14.35 5.73 -16.06
CA TYR A 20 14.96 6.30 -17.26
C TYR A 20 13.94 6.68 -18.35
N LEU A 21 12.66 6.30 -18.20
CA LEU A 21 11.61 6.65 -19.17
C LEU A 21 11.28 8.14 -19.18
N GLY A 22 11.58 8.87 -18.10
CA GLY A 22 11.29 10.31 -18.00
C GLY A 22 9.82 10.60 -18.27
N GLU A 23 9.54 11.47 -19.25
CA GLU A 23 8.19 11.87 -19.66
C GLU A 23 7.39 10.76 -20.36
N ALA A 24 8.05 9.73 -20.90
CA ALA A 24 7.36 8.61 -21.55
C ALA A 24 6.76 7.60 -20.56
N TYR A 25 7.07 7.74 -19.26
CA TYR A 25 6.65 6.79 -18.23
C TYR A 25 5.13 6.72 -18.06
N GLU A 26 4.46 7.88 -18.05
CA GLU A 26 3.00 7.94 -17.84
C GLU A 26 2.23 7.18 -18.91
N GLU A 27 2.62 7.32 -20.18
CA GLU A 27 2.02 6.53 -21.25
C GLU A 27 2.41 5.04 -21.10
N TRP A 28 3.69 4.74 -20.87
CA TRP A 28 4.19 3.38 -20.82
C TRP A 28 3.56 2.53 -19.69
N VAL A 29 3.36 3.11 -18.51
CA VAL A 29 2.87 2.40 -17.32
C VAL A 29 1.38 2.03 -17.44
N HIS A 30 0.61 2.84 -18.17
CA HIS A 30 -0.82 2.62 -18.41
C HIS A 30 -1.12 1.78 -19.65
N GLN A 31 -0.10 1.21 -20.31
CA GLN A 31 -0.27 0.22 -21.38
C GLN A 31 -0.16 -1.20 -20.80
N PRO A 32 -1.27 -1.86 -20.42
CA PRO A 32 -1.25 -3.10 -19.66
C PRO A 32 -0.69 -4.27 -20.47
N ILE A 33 0.06 -5.13 -19.79
CA ILE A 33 0.52 -6.43 -20.31
C ILE A 33 -0.37 -7.50 -19.67
N MET A 34 -1.21 -8.13 -20.48
CA MET A 34 -2.18 -9.14 -20.04
C MET A 34 -1.51 -10.52 -19.87
N SER A 35 -0.61 -10.64 -18.89
CA SER A 35 0.08 -11.89 -18.55
C SER A 35 -0.05 -12.18 -17.05
N LYS A 36 -0.21 -13.47 -16.71
CA LYS A 36 -0.18 -13.96 -15.32
C LYS A 36 1.24 -14.13 -14.79
N GLU A 37 2.25 -13.99 -15.64
CA GLU A 37 3.65 -14.08 -15.23
C GLU A 37 4.04 -12.87 -14.38
N SER A 38 4.68 -13.14 -13.24
CA SER A 38 5.20 -12.09 -12.36
C SER A 38 6.60 -11.66 -12.84
N PRO A 39 6.76 -10.48 -13.46
CA PRO A 39 8.07 -10.00 -13.91
C PRO A 39 9.00 -9.79 -12.71
N ARG A 40 10.31 -9.77 -12.96
CA ARG A 40 11.30 -9.52 -11.91
C ARG A 40 11.42 -8.03 -11.63
N PHE A 41 11.39 -7.63 -10.37
CA PHE A 41 11.50 -6.22 -9.96
C PHE A 41 12.92 -5.85 -9.55
N PHE A 42 13.58 -6.73 -8.80
CA PHE A 42 14.93 -6.52 -8.29
C PHE A 42 15.90 -7.64 -8.69
N HIS A 43 17.18 -7.30 -8.85
CA HIS A 43 18.23 -8.32 -8.98
C HIS A 43 18.32 -9.17 -7.70
N SER A 44 18.23 -8.54 -6.53
CA SER A 44 18.27 -9.22 -5.24
C SER A 44 16.99 -10.02 -4.98
N SER A 45 17.14 -11.33 -4.74
CA SER A 45 16.03 -12.19 -4.32
C SER A 45 15.44 -11.76 -2.97
N PHE A 46 16.24 -11.12 -2.12
CA PHE A 46 15.76 -10.59 -0.84
C PHE A 46 14.82 -9.40 -1.03
N LEU A 47 15.16 -8.45 -1.90
CA LEU A 47 14.26 -7.33 -2.21
C LEU A 47 13.01 -7.80 -2.97
N GLU A 48 13.19 -8.75 -3.89
CA GLU A 48 12.10 -9.35 -4.65
C GLU A 48 11.04 -9.99 -3.73
N PHE A 49 11.48 -10.65 -2.65
CA PHE A 49 10.60 -11.26 -1.64
C PHE A 49 9.59 -10.27 -1.07
N PHE A 50 10.01 -9.05 -0.71
CA PHE A 50 9.11 -8.02 -0.16
C PHE A 50 8.13 -7.42 -1.18
N THR A 51 8.33 -7.68 -2.49
CA THR A 51 7.40 -7.22 -3.52
C THR A 51 6.26 -8.17 -3.80
N ARG A 52 6.33 -9.42 -3.29
CA ARG A 52 5.39 -10.49 -3.65
C ARG A 52 4.52 -10.85 -2.46
N THR A 53 3.24 -10.55 -2.56
CA THR A 53 2.24 -10.82 -1.53
C THR A 53 1.03 -11.50 -2.15
N VAL A 54 0.79 -12.74 -1.76
CA VAL A 54 -0.45 -13.47 -2.09
C VAL A 54 -1.64 -12.88 -1.33
N TRP A 55 -2.80 -12.82 -1.96
CA TRP A 55 -4.00 -12.15 -1.44
C TRP A 55 -4.39 -12.58 -0.01
N TRP A 56 -4.23 -13.86 0.34
CA TRP A 56 -4.62 -14.39 1.65
C TRP A 56 -3.70 -13.95 2.80
N VAL A 57 -2.52 -13.39 2.52
CA VAL A 57 -1.64 -12.83 3.56
C VAL A 57 -2.33 -11.65 4.26
N VAL A 58 -3.07 -10.83 3.51
CA VAL A 58 -3.79 -9.66 4.02
C VAL A 58 -4.72 -10.03 5.18
N PRO A 59 -5.72 -10.91 5.01
CA PRO A 59 -6.60 -11.29 6.12
C PRO A 59 -5.87 -12.05 7.24
N ILE A 60 -4.88 -12.91 6.93
CA ILE A 60 -4.13 -13.65 7.96
C ILE A 60 -3.36 -12.71 8.89
N VAL A 61 -2.80 -11.62 8.36
CA VAL A 61 -2.05 -10.65 9.18
C VAL A 61 -3.01 -9.70 9.89
N TRP A 62 -3.96 -9.11 9.16
CA TRP A 62 -4.70 -7.95 9.67
C TRP A 62 -5.94 -8.31 10.49
N VAL A 63 -6.61 -9.44 10.21
CA VAL A 63 -7.79 -9.85 11.00
C VAL A 63 -7.42 -10.16 12.46
N PRO A 64 -6.33 -10.91 12.77
CA PRO A 64 -5.92 -11.11 14.16
C PRO A 64 -5.51 -9.82 14.86
N VAL A 65 -4.83 -8.90 14.16
CA VAL A 65 -4.45 -7.59 14.73
C VAL A 65 -5.68 -6.77 15.09
N ALA A 66 -6.65 -6.65 14.18
CA ALA A 66 -7.91 -5.97 14.44
C ALA A 66 -8.69 -6.63 15.60
N SER A 67 -8.77 -7.97 15.60
CA SER A 67 -9.44 -8.75 16.65
C SER A 67 -8.79 -8.52 18.02
N TYR A 68 -7.46 -8.49 18.09
CA TYR A 68 -6.72 -8.20 19.31
C TYR A 68 -7.06 -6.81 19.85
N PHE A 69 -7.10 -5.78 19.00
CA PHE A 69 -7.45 -4.43 19.45
C PHE A 69 -8.90 -4.32 19.93
N ILE A 70 -9.85 -4.91 19.20
CA ILE A 70 -11.27 -4.95 19.61
C ILE A 70 -11.42 -5.69 20.96
N TYR A 71 -10.78 -6.85 21.10
CA TYR A 71 -10.78 -7.61 22.35
C TYR A 71 -10.20 -6.80 23.51
N ASN A 72 -9.09 -6.10 23.29
CA ASN A 72 -8.51 -5.23 24.31
C ASN A 72 -9.45 -4.08 24.68
N SER A 73 -10.09 -3.41 23.72
CA SER A 73 -11.08 -2.36 24.01
C SER A 73 -12.20 -2.86 24.93
N PHE A 74 -12.70 -4.08 24.67
CA PHE A 74 -13.69 -4.73 25.51
C PHE A 74 -13.16 -5.08 26.90
N ARG A 75 -12.00 -5.76 26.99
CA ARG A 75 -11.36 -6.17 28.26
C ARG A 75 -11.06 -5.01 29.18
N LEU A 76 -10.76 -3.88 28.57
CA LEU A 76 -10.45 -2.68 29.26
C LEU A 76 -11.76 -2.05 29.80
N GLY A 77 -12.90 -2.26 29.15
CA GLY A 77 -14.23 -1.89 29.69
C GLY A 77 -14.99 -0.87 28.85
N LEU A 78 -14.68 -0.74 27.56
CA LEU A 78 -15.53 0.05 26.66
C LEU A 78 -16.88 -0.66 26.49
N PRO A 79 -18.00 0.06 26.60
CA PRO A 79 -19.31 -0.45 26.21
C PRO A 79 -19.32 -0.91 24.76
N ILE A 80 -19.96 -2.04 24.49
CA ILE A 80 -20.10 -2.61 23.14
C ILE A 80 -20.61 -1.58 22.12
N PRO A 81 -21.64 -0.74 22.41
CA PRO A 81 -22.09 0.27 21.45
C PRO A 81 -21.00 1.28 21.05
N GLN A 82 -20.12 1.65 21.99
CA GLN A 82 -19.00 2.57 21.69
C GLN A 82 -17.94 1.88 20.84
N ILE A 83 -17.62 0.62 21.12
CA ILE A 83 -16.70 -0.18 20.29
C ILE A 83 -17.24 -0.29 18.87
N THR A 84 -18.52 -0.63 18.71
CA THR A 84 -19.17 -0.72 17.39
C THR A 84 -19.13 0.61 16.65
N LEU A 85 -19.44 1.72 17.33
CA LEU A 85 -19.36 3.05 16.72
C LEU A 85 -17.95 3.37 16.23
N PHE A 86 -16.91 3.06 17.00
CA PHE A 86 -15.53 3.26 16.59
C PHE A 86 -15.11 2.36 15.42
N VAL A 87 -15.55 1.10 15.39
CA VAL A 87 -15.32 0.22 14.22
C VAL A 87 -15.95 0.82 12.97
N LEU A 88 -17.21 1.26 13.03
CA LEU A 88 -17.91 1.86 11.89
C LEU A 88 -17.26 3.17 11.44
N LEU A 89 -16.83 4.02 12.39
CA LEU A 89 -16.09 5.24 12.07
C LEU A 89 -14.74 4.93 11.42
N GLY A 90 -14.04 3.90 11.89
CA GLY A 90 -12.79 3.44 11.29
C GLY A 90 -12.97 2.99 9.84
N ILE A 91 -14.01 2.21 9.54
CA ILE A 91 -14.36 1.79 8.17
C ILE A 91 -14.67 3.01 7.30
N PHE A 92 -15.47 3.96 7.81
CA PHE A 92 -15.78 5.18 7.07
C PHE A 92 -14.52 6.01 6.76
N VAL A 93 -13.68 6.24 7.77
CA VAL A 93 -12.41 6.96 7.58
C VAL A 93 -11.50 6.23 6.59
N TRP A 94 -11.45 4.89 6.63
CA TRP A 94 -10.69 4.11 5.65
C TRP A 94 -11.17 4.36 4.22
N THR A 95 -12.48 4.34 3.95
CA THR A 95 -12.98 4.60 2.58
C THR A 95 -12.57 5.98 2.07
N LEU A 96 -12.50 6.98 2.94
CA LEU A 96 -11.99 8.31 2.59
C LEU A 96 -10.49 8.29 2.34
N VAL A 97 -9.71 7.66 3.22
CA VAL A 97 -8.24 7.55 3.07
C VAL A 97 -7.88 6.78 1.80
N GLU A 98 -8.54 5.65 1.54
CA GLU A 98 -8.38 4.86 0.32
C GLU A 98 -8.61 5.72 -0.92
N TYR A 99 -9.72 6.47 -0.96
CA TYR A 99 -10.02 7.37 -2.07
C TYR A 99 -8.94 8.43 -2.28
N LEU A 100 -8.48 9.07 -1.19
CA LEU A 100 -7.45 10.10 -1.26
C LEU A 100 -6.09 9.53 -1.71
N LEU A 101 -5.68 8.39 -1.15
CA LEU A 101 -4.44 7.72 -1.54
C LEU A 101 -4.50 7.28 -3.00
N HIS A 102 -5.58 6.62 -3.40
CA HIS A 102 -5.72 6.15 -4.77
C HIS A 102 -5.70 7.33 -5.75
N ARG A 103 -6.50 8.37 -5.51
CA ARG A 103 -6.61 9.51 -6.42
C ARG A 103 -5.37 10.40 -6.47
N PHE A 104 -4.74 10.70 -5.34
CA PHE A 104 -3.70 11.73 -5.26
C PHE A 104 -2.29 11.19 -5.11
N LEU A 105 -2.12 9.99 -4.54
CA LEU A 105 -0.79 9.38 -4.36
C LEU A 105 -0.53 8.29 -5.40
N PHE A 106 -1.48 7.39 -5.62
CA PHE A 106 -1.30 6.24 -6.51
C PHE A 106 -1.46 6.60 -7.98
N HIS A 107 -2.22 7.65 -8.31
CA HIS A 107 -2.34 8.21 -9.67
C HIS A 107 -1.55 9.51 -9.86
N VAL A 108 -0.46 9.69 -9.09
CA VAL A 108 0.42 10.85 -9.24
C VAL A 108 1.18 10.77 -10.56
N GLN A 109 1.19 11.87 -11.32
CA GLN A 109 1.97 11.96 -12.54
C GLN A 109 3.41 12.36 -12.22
N THR A 110 4.38 11.60 -12.73
CA THR A 110 5.80 11.85 -12.49
C THR A 110 6.61 11.77 -13.78
N LYS A 111 7.74 12.50 -13.78
CA LYS A 111 8.73 12.46 -14.89
C LYS A 111 10.18 12.35 -14.42
N SER A 112 10.39 12.35 -13.10
CA SER A 112 11.72 12.21 -12.52
C SER A 112 12.06 10.74 -12.34
N TYR A 113 13.35 10.42 -12.39
CA TYR A 113 13.84 9.05 -12.21
C TYR A 113 13.25 8.39 -10.95
N TRP A 114 13.38 9.06 -9.81
CA TRP A 114 12.89 8.55 -8.53
C TRP A 114 11.36 8.61 -8.43
N GLY A 115 10.72 9.63 -8.99
CA GLY A 115 9.25 9.71 -9.04
C GLY A 115 8.64 8.50 -9.76
N ASN A 116 9.13 8.21 -10.96
CA ASN A 116 8.67 7.06 -11.76
C ASN A 116 8.96 5.73 -11.05
N THR A 117 10.13 5.61 -10.44
CA THR A 117 10.53 4.41 -9.67
C THR A 117 9.60 4.16 -8.49
N PHE A 118 9.31 5.20 -7.69
CA PHE A 118 8.40 5.08 -6.55
C PHE A 118 6.96 4.83 -6.99
N HIS A 119 6.46 5.59 -7.96
CA HIS A 119 5.10 5.38 -8.48
C HIS A 119 4.94 3.95 -9.01
N PHE A 120 5.92 3.42 -9.77
CA PHE A 120 5.89 2.04 -10.26
C PHE A 120 5.82 1.01 -9.13
N LEU A 121 6.62 1.18 -8.06
CA LEU A 121 6.62 0.28 -6.91
C LEU A 121 5.30 0.29 -6.13
N PHE A 122 4.65 1.44 -6.00
CA PHE A 122 3.43 1.57 -5.19
C PHE A 122 2.15 1.21 -5.95
N HIS A 123 2.06 1.59 -7.24
CA HIS A 123 0.81 1.42 -7.97
C HIS A 123 0.99 1.22 -9.48
N GLY A 124 2.00 1.85 -10.09
CA GLY A 124 2.23 1.74 -11.53
C GLY A 124 2.45 0.29 -12.00
N CYS A 125 3.03 -0.57 -11.15
CA CYS A 125 3.14 -1.99 -11.44
C CYS A 125 1.79 -2.69 -11.63
N HIS A 126 0.79 -2.32 -10.84
CA HIS A 126 -0.57 -2.87 -10.95
C HIS A 126 -1.21 -2.45 -12.27
N HIS A 127 -1.05 -1.19 -12.69
CA HIS A 127 -1.49 -0.75 -14.02
C HIS A 127 -0.79 -1.48 -15.16
N LYS A 128 0.51 -1.68 -15.02
CA LYS A 128 1.32 -2.32 -16.07
C LYS A 128 1.08 -3.83 -16.16
N HIS A 129 0.93 -4.51 -15.03
CA HIS A 129 0.77 -5.97 -14.93
C HIS A 129 -0.49 -6.32 -14.12
N PRO A 130 -1.70 -6.04 -14.64
CA PRO A 130 -2.95 -6.16 -13.86
C PRO A 130 -3.31 -7.59 -13.49
N MET A 131 -2.68 -8.60 -14.10
CA MET A 131 -2.94 -10.02 -13.85
C MET A 131 -1.87 -10.69 -12.97
N ASP A 132 -0.87 -9.95 -12.47
CA ASP A 132 0.13 -10.45 -11.53
C ASP A 132 -0.47 -10.56 -10.12
N SER A 133 -1.02 -11.73 -9.79
CA SER A 133 -1.70 -11.98 -8.52
C SER A 133 -0.84 -11.77 -7.25
N LEU A 134 0.48 -11.72 -7.39
CA LEU A 134 1.40 -11.49 -6.27
C LEU A 134 1.65 -10.00 -5.98
N ARG A 135 1.16 -9.10 -6.85
CA ARG A 135 1.41 -7.65 -6.76
C ARG A 135 0.13 -6.83 -6.85
N LEU A 136 -1.01 -7.44 -6.53
CA LEU A 136 -2.31 -6.78 -6.46
C LEU A 136 -2.56 -6.12 -5.11
N VAL A 137 -2.19 -6.81 -4.03
CA VAL A 137 -2.40 -6.33 -2.67
C VAL A 137 -1.14 -5.65 -2.16
N LEU A 138 -1.28 -4.65 -1.29
CA LEU A 138 -0.10 -4.04 -0.71
C LEU A 138 0.61 -5.01 0.24
N PRO A 139 1.93 -5.19 0.13
CA PRO A 139 2.69 -6.00 1.07
C PRO A 139 2.57 -5.50 2.52
N PRO A 140 2.47 -6.40 3.53
CA PRO A 140 2.41 -6.02 4.94
C PRO A 140 3.59 -5.16 5.42
N THR A 141 4.76 -5.29 4.78
CA THR A 141 5.91 -4.44 5.10
C THR A 141 5.64 -2.98 4.70
N ALA A 142 5.15 -2.74 3.48
CA ALA A 142 4.80 -1.40 3.02
C ALA A 142 3.62 -0.84 3.82
N ALA A 143 2.65 -1.70 4.14
CA ALA A 143 1.52 -1.39 5.01
C ALA A 143 1.94 -0.79 6.35
N VAL A 144 2.85 -1.46 7.08
CA VAL A 144 3.35 -1.00 8.38
C VAL A 144 4.10 0.32 8.25
N LEU A 145 4.89 0.50 7.18
CA LEU A 145 5.62 1.75 6.94
C LEU A 145 4.67 2.95 6.77
N PHE A 146 3.54 2.77 6.07
CA PHE A 146 2.53 3.82 5.93
C PHE A 146 1.68 4.00 7.19
N ALA A 147 1.35 2.91 7.88
CA ALA A 147 0.49 2.93 9.06
C ALA A 147 1.17 3.53 10.29
N SER A 148 2.45 3.23 10.51
CA SER A 148 3.11 3.49 11.78
C SER A 148 3.21 4.98 12.15
N PRO A 149 3.51 5.93 11.24
CA PRO A 149 3.53 7.35 11.62
C PRO A 149 2.15 7.86 12.03
N VAL A 150 1.10 7.44 11.32
CA VAL A 150 -0.29 7.80 11.63
C VAL A 150 -0.70 7.21 12.99
N PHE A 151 -0.39 5.93 13.21
CA PHE A 151 -0.64 5.26 14.49
C PHE A 151 0.06 5.97 15.66
N LEU A 152 1.36 6.25 15.52
CA LEU A 152 2.14 6.91 16.58
C LEU A 152 1.66 8.34 16.83
N PHE A 153 1.34 9.09 15.77
CA PHE A 153 0.82 10.45 15.90
C PHE A 153 -0.49 10.47 16.69
N LEU A 154 -1.44 9.60 16.33
CA LEU A 154 -2.74 9.52 16.99
C LEU A 154 -2.61 8.98 18.41
N HIS A 155 -1.74 7.99 18.64
CA HIS A 155 -1.45 7.48 19.98
C HIS A 155 -0.94 8.57 20.92
N ASN A 156 -0.05 9.45 20.43
CA ASN A 156 0.59 10.47 21.25
C ASN A 156 -0.25 11.75 21.42
N ASN A 157 -1.08 12.12 20.43
CA ASN A 157 -1.70 13.46 20.40
C ASN A 157 -3.22 13.44 20.50
N ALA A 158 -3.89 12.35 20.13
CA ALA A 158 -5.34 12.40 19.95
C ALA A 158 -6.11 12.33 21.28
N PHE A 159 -5.54 11.84 22.39
CA PHE A 159 -6.29 11.70 23.65
C PHE A 159 -5.44 11.80 24.94
N PRO A 160 -5.75 12.72 25.87
CA PRO A 160 -5.12 12.77 27.19
C PRO A 160 -5.68 11.66 28.09
N TYR A 161 -4.80 10.80 28.61
CA TYR A 161 -4.97 9.88 29.73
C TYR A 161 -6.27 9.03 29.77
N ASN A 162 -6.11 7.73 29.49
CA ASN A 162 -7.09 6.62 29.59
C ASN A 162 -7.85 6.18 28.31
N ILE A 163 -7.54 6.74 27.14
CA ILE A 163 -8.14 6.36 25.83
C ILE A 163 -7.14 5.62 24.92
N LEU A 164 -6.20 4.86 25.50
CA LEU A 164 -5.38 3.87 24.78
C LEU A 164 -6.21 2.74 24.09
N ARG A 165 -7.53 2.82 24.15
CA ARG A 165 -8.51 1.80 23.78
C ARG A 165 -9.16 2.04 22.41
N ILE A 166 -8.72 3.05 21.67
CA ILE A 166 -9.19 3.36 20.30
C ILE A 166 -8.05 3.14 19.29
N CYS A 167 -7.25 2.09 19.49
CA CYS A 167 -6.40 1.56 18.41
C CYS A 167 -7.23 0.87 17.31
N VAL A 168 -8.53 0.63 17.57
CA VAL A 168 -9.50 0.02 16.64
C VAL A 168 -9.81 0.92 15.44
N ILE A 169 -9.74 2.25 15.59
CA ILE A 169 -10.03 3.17 14.46
C ILE A 169 -8.91 3.19 13.43
N ILE A 170 -7.66 2.92 13.85
CA ILE A 170 -6.48 3.23 13.02
C ILE A 170 -5.97 2.01 12.26
N PHE A 171 -6.28 0.79 12.70
CA PHE A 171 -5.80 -0.42 12.03
C PHE A 171 -6.76 -0.98 10.97
N TYR A 172 -8.03 -0.54 10.94
CA TYR A 172 -8.89 -0.76 9.77
C TYR A 172 -8.54 0.17 8.61
N ILE A 173 -7.66 1.16 8.83
CA ILE A 173 -7.15 2.08 7.81
C ILE A 173 -6.10 1.41 6.93
N ILE A 174 -5.89 0.09 6.96
CA ILE A 174 -5.03 -0.49 5.93
C ILE A 174 -5.28 -1.97 5.63
N PHE A 175 -5.81 -2.19 4.41
CA PHE A 175 -5.84 -3.45 3.65
C PHE A 175 -7.01 -4.40 3.90
N LEU A 176 -8.18 -4.02 3.38
CA LEU A 176 -8.77 -4.83 2.31
C LEU A 176 -8.31 -4.25 0.97
#